data_AF-A0A3P3TEN3-F1
#
_entry.id   AF-A0A3P3TEN3-F1
#
_cell.length_a   1.000
_cell.length_b   1.000
_cell.length_c   1.000
_cell.angle_alpha   90.00
_cell.angle_beta   90.00
_cell.angle_gamma   90.00
#
_symmetry.space_group_name_H-M   'P 1'
#
loop_
_entity.id
_entity.type
_entity.pdbx_description
1 polymer ?
#
loop_
_entity_poly.entity_id
_entity_poly.type
_entity_poly.pdbx_seq_one_letter_code
_entity_poly.pdbx_strand_id
1 'polypeptide(L)'
;MANYKSASVKTGYHLKFDLKTKGNMYNDKDAIRITPTFYFQDNDPSTQPNRIPVDLYYHSDTNKFVKVGSAADVERREIILNNRLRNVPYSDIVNTAGSIYDLSTGWSMTRDQYVSAFVKRSTELTYVGGYDVQILPSPLRTFINTFERPANANATPARVNASVQQWYGEYSLPASVYVVTKGTDLAVYGRKNRLDDKSPIFLKNGYITVNFNIETIRNADLAHPYLQYIHGPFNNQWWDMEGYDSTGGRRDHLITDPYGVQFKIEDGDVIFYDANRSSYDDYAPKGTH
;
A
#
# COMPACT_ATOMS: atom_id res chain seq x y z
N MET A 1 -12.29 -15.52 24.13
CA MET A 1 -11.44 -14.92 23.08
C MET A 1 -11.98 -15.41 21.75
N ALA A 2 -12.47 -14.52 20.88
CA ALA A 2 -13.01 -14.94 19.60
C ALA A 2 -11.89 -15.54 18.75
N ASN A 3 -12.04 -16.82 18.39
CA ASN A 3 -11.18 -17.51 17.43
C ASN A 3 -11.41 -16.89 16.04
N TYR A 4 -10.74 -15.79 15.74
CA TYR A 4 -10.66 -15.26 14.38
C TYR A 4 -9.75 -16.18 13.56
N LYS A 5 -10.33 -17.27 13.03
CA LYS A 5 -9.69 -18.11 12.02
C LYS A 5 -9.89 -17.49 10.64
N SER A 6 -9.38 -16.30 10.37
CA SER A 6 -9.51 -15.74 9.01
C SER A 6 -8.16 -15.17 8.59
N ALA A 7 -7.61 -15.73 7.52
CA ALA A 7 -6.40 -15.26 6.87
C ALA A 7 -6.66 -14.03 5.97
N SER A 8 -7.89 -13.50 5.96
CA SER A 8 -8.36 -12.45 5.06
C SER A 8 -8.97 -11.27 5.82
N VAL A 9 -8.99 -10.13 5.13
CA VAL A 9 -9.54 -8.87 5.62
C VAL A 9 -10.79 -8.53 4.82
N LYS A 10 -11.80 -7.87 5.42
CA LYS A 10 -12.96 -7.42 4.62
C LYS A 10 -12.59 -6.21 3.77
N THR A 11 -13.19 -6.07 2.60
CA THR A 11 -13.03 -4.86 1.77
C THR A 11 -13.44 -3.60 2.57
N GLY A 12 -12.79 -2.46 2.31
CA GLY A 12 -12.97 -1.22 3.09
C GLY A 12 -12.05 -1.06 4.31
N TYR A 13 -11.44 -2.13 4.84
CA TYR A 13 -10.44 -1.99 5.90
C TYR A 13 -9.07 -1.55 5.35
N HIS A 14 -8.37 -0.75 6.16
CA HIS A 14 -7.10 -0.11 5.80
C HIS A 14 -5.89 -0.93 6.25
N LEU A 15 -5.04 -1.27 5.28
CA LEU A 15 -3.67 -1.72 5.52
C LEU A 15 -2.80 -0.48 5.74
N LYS A 16 -2.29 -0.29 6.95
CA LYS A 16 -1.27 0.71 7.27
C LYS A 16 0.09 0.02 7.33
N PHE A 17 1.06 0.57 6.63
CA PHE A 17 2.39 -0.03 6.53
C PHE A 17 3.47 1.04 6.55
N ASP A 18 4.69 0.59 6.83
CA ASP A 18 5.89 1.36 6.58
C ASP A 18 6.89 0.53 5.78
N LEU A 19 7.78 1.22 5.07
CA LEU A 19 8.90 0.60 4.37
C LEU A 19 10.16 1.45 4.56
N LYS A 20 11.31 0.79 4.51
CA LYS A 20 12.60 1.44 4.72
C LYS A 20 13.42 1.45 3.45
N THR A 21 13.98 2.61 3.12
CA THR A 21 15.02 2.72 2.11
C THR A 21 16.35 3.04 2.78
N LYS A 22 17.44 2.56 2.19
CA LYS A 22 18.81 2.88 2.61
C LYS A 22 19.55 3.46 1.41
N GLY A 23 20.14 4.64 1.59
CA GLY A 23 20.88 5.34 0.53
C GLY A 23 20.54 6.82 0.43
N ASN A 24 20.76 7.41 -0.74
CA ASN A 24 20.58 8.84 -0.97
C ASN A 24 19.17 9.18 -1.49
N MET A 25 18.15 8.87 -0.68
CA MET A 25 16.72 9.06 -0.97
C MET A 25 16.09 10.12 -0.04
N TYR A 26 16.81 11.20 0.22
CA TYR A 26 16.44 12.24 1.19
C TYR A 26 16.15 13.62 0.58
N ASN A 27 16.10 13.76 -0.75
CA ASN A 27 15.69 15.00 -1.40
C ASN A 27 14.16 15.23 -1.24
N ASP A 28 13.72 16.45 -1.53
CA ASP A 28 12.32 16.89 -1.43
C ASP A 28 11.39 16.21 -2.45
N LYS A 29 11.92 15.96 -3.65
CA LYS A 29 11.27 15.30 -4.79
C LYS A 29 11.53 13.79 -4.88
N ASP A 30 12.17 13.23 -3.86
CA ASP A 30 12.27 11.78 -3.75
C ASP A 30 10.94 11.22 -3.21
N ALA A 31 10.53 10.05 -3.71
CA ALA A 31 9.27 9.42 -3.33
C ALA A 31 9.34 7.90 -3.48
N ILE A 32 8.30 7.22 -2.98
CA ILE A 32 8.01 5.83 -3.32
C ILE A 32 6.76 5.79 -4.17
N ARG A 33 6.82 5.14 -5.34
CA ARG A 33 5.66 4.80 -6.14
C ARG A 33 5.24 3.36 -5.85
N ILE A 34 3.95 3.16 -5.64
CA ILE A 34 3.33 1.86 -5.45
C ILE A 34 2.25 1.73 -6.52
N THR A 35 2.38 0.73 -7.38
CA THR A 35 1.38 0.41 -8.40
C THR A 35 0.71 -0.91 -8.02
N PRO A 36 -0.49 -0.88 -7.43
CA PRO A 36 -1.24 -2.08 -7.11
C PRO A 36 -1.72 -2.80 -8.38
N THR A 37 -1.72 -4.12 -8.32
CA THR A 37 -2.39 -5.01 -9.27
C THR A 37 -3.25 -6.00 -8.49
N PHE A 38 -4.30 -6.50 -9.14
CA PHE A 38 -5.34 -7.27 -8.47
C PHE A 38 -5.50 -8.65 -9.10
N TYR A 39 -5.63 -9.64 -8.23
CA TYR A 39 -5.86 -11.03 -8.61
C TYR A 39 -6.98 -11.62 -7.77
N PHE A 40 -7.63 -12.64 -8.29
CA PHE A 40 -8.66 -13.40 -7.60
C PHE A 40 -8.24 -14.85 -7.46
N GLN A 41 -8.49 -15.42 -6.29
CA GLN A 41 -8.30 -16.84 -5.99
C GLN A 41 -9.57 -17.37 -5.34
N ASP A 42 -10.08 -18.48 -5.86
CA ASP A 42 -11.27 -19.15 -5.33
C ASP A 42 -11.00 -19.64 -3.89
N ASN A 43 -12.05 -19.67 -3.06
CA ASN A 43 -11.92 -20.12 -1.67
C ASN A 43 -12.49 -21.52 -1.39
N ASP A 44 -12.75 -22.31 -2.41
CA ASP A 44 -13.18 -23.71 -2.29
C ASP A 44 -11.95 -24.62 -2.09
N PRO A 45 -11.85 -25.35 -0.96
CA PRO A 45 -10.72 -26.25 -0.67
C PRO A 45 -10.63 -27.45 -1.62
N SER A 46 -11.66 -27.72 -2.43
CA SER A 46 -11.64 -28.75 -3.47
C SER A 46 -11.03 -28.26 -4.79
N THR A 47 -10.84 -26.96 -4.95
CA THR A 47 -10.26 -26.38 -6.17
C THR A 47 -8.74 -26.30 -6.08
N GLN A 48 -8.08 -26.44 -7.22
CA GLN A 48 -6.64 -26.21 -7.31
C GLN A 48 -6.35 -24.71 -7.19
N PRO A 49 -5.28 -24.32 -6.48
CA PRO A 49 -4.93 -22.91 -6.31
C PRO A 49 -4.68 -22.26 -7.67
N ASN A 50 -5.54 -21.31 -8.01
CA ASN A 50 -5.50 -20.61 -9.29
C ASN A 50 -5.60 -19.10 -9.09
N ARG A 51 -4.60 -18.38 -9.61
CA ARG A 51 -4.47 -16.93 -9.51
C ARG A 51 -4.88 -16.32 -10.83
N ILE A 52 -5.99 -15.59 -10.82
CA ILE A 52 -6.60 -15.00 -12.03
C ILE A 52 -6.44 -13.48 -11.97
N PRO A 53 -5.87 -12.81 -12.99
CA PRO A 53 -5.84 -11.35 -13.00
C PRO A 53 -7.27 -10.79 -13.13
N VAL A 54 -7.58 -9.76 -12.35
CA VAL A 54 -8.92 -9.18 -12.30
C VAL A 54 -8.93 -7.66 -12.48
N ASP A 55 -10.05 -7.15 -12.96
CA ASP A 55 -10.40 -5.74 -12.88
C ASP A 55 -11.36 -5.55 -11.69
N LEU A 56 -11.18 -4.44 -10.96
CA LEU A 56 -12.03 -4.06 -9.85
C LEU A 56 -12.91 -2.88 -10.26
N TYR A 57 -14.17 -2.95 -9.84
CA TYR A 57 -15.16 -1.89 -10.04
C TYR A 57 -15.79 -1.51 -8.71
N TYR A 58 -16.19 -0.26 -8.54
CA TYR A 58 -16.88 0.22 -7.35
C TYR A 58 -18.01 1.19 -7.73
N HIS A 59 -18.87 1.50 -6.77
CA HIS A 59 -19.82 2.60 -6.92
C HIS A 59 -19.27 3.82 -6.20
N SER A 60 -19.21 4.96 -6.90
CA SER A 60 -19.06 6.26 -6.25
C SER A 60 -20.44 6.82 -5.90
N ASP A 61 -20.47 7.99 -5.25
CA ASP A 61 -21.73 8.67 -4.92
C ASP A 61 -22.59 9.01 -6.15
N THR A 62 -21.96 9.14 -7.32
CA THR A 62 -22.62 9.62 -8.54
C THR A 62 -22.59 8.60 -9.69
N ASN A 63 -21.60 7.70 -9.72
CA ASN A 63 -21.40 6.77 -10.82
C ASN A 63 -21.39 5.32 -10.32
N LYS A 64 -22.07 4.45 -11.07
CA LYS A 64 -22.07 3.02 -10.81
C LYS A 64 -21.01 2.30 -11.62
N PHE A 65 -20.42 1.25 -11.05
CA PHE A 65 -19.43 0.40 -11.69
C PHE A 65 -18.31 1.21 -12.35
N VAL A 66 -17.68 2.08 -11.57
CA VAL A 66 -16.46 2.78 -11.94
C VAL A 66 -15.30 1.80 -11.87
N LYS A 67 -14.59 1.59 -12.98
CA LYS A 67 -13.41 0.73 -13.03
C LYS A 67 -12.24 1.43 -12.34
N VAL A 68 -11.57 0.75 -11.41
CA VAL A 68 -10.33 1.24 -10.77
C VAL A 68 -9.28 1.55 -11.84
N GLY A 69 -8.69 2.74 -11.78
CA GLY A 69 -7.69 3.24 -12.74
C GLY A 69 -8.23 3.64 -14.11
N SER A 70 -9.55 3.68 -14.30
CA SER A 70 -10.14 4.26 -15.50
C SER A 70 -10.21 5.78 -15.41
N ALA A 71 -10.49 6.47 -16.54
CA ALA A 71 -10.68 7.92 -16.54
C ALA A 71 -11.87 8.40 -15.68
N ALA A 72 -12.80 7.50 -15.33
CA ALA A 72 -13.91 7.80 -14.43
C ALA A 72 -13.55 7.61 -12.95
N ASP A 73 -12.40 6.98 -12.66
CA ASP A 73 -11.88 6.82 -11.31
C ASP A 73 -11.17 8.11 -10.88
N VAL A 74 -11.86 8.90 -10.08
CA VAL A 74 -11.40 10.21 -9.61
C VAL A 74 -11.19 10.25 -8.09
N GLU A 75 -11.23 9.07 -7.45
CA GLU A 75 -11.10 8.96 -6.00
C GLU A 75 -9.71 9.38 -5.54
N ARG A 76 -9.68 10.14 -4.43
CA ARG A 76 -8.46 10.71 -3.87
C ARG A 76 -8.18 10.12 -2.49
N ARG A 77 -6.94 9.66 -2.31
CA ARG A 77 -6.43 9.09 -1.08
C ARG A 77 -5.46 10.08 -0.43
N GLU A 78 -5.60 10.20 0.88
CA GLU A 78 -4.78 11.10 1.68
C GLU A 78 -4.28 10.40 2.94
N ILE A 79 -3.10 10.81 3.40
CA ILE A 79 -2.45 10.24 4.57
C ILE A 79 -1.97 11.38 5.47
N ILE A 80 -2.14 11.19 6.78
CA ILE A 80 -1.51 12.01 7.81
C ILE A 80 -0.34 11.22 8.41
N LEU A 81 0.87 11.78 8.39
CA LEU A 81 2.07 11.15 8.94
C LEU A 81 1.93 10.92 10.45
N ASN A 82 1.68 12.00 11.20
CA ASN A 82 1.55 11.98 12.66
C ASN A 82 0.10 11.71 13.08
N ASN A 83 -0.48 10.64 12.54
CA ASN A 83 -1.75 10.12 13.01
C ASN A 83 -1.51 9.23 14.24
N ARG A 84 -2.30 9.40 15.31
CA ARG A 84 -2.16 8.68 16.59
C ARG A 84 -1.95 7.17 16.44
N LEU A 85 -2.66 6.52 15.51
CA LEU A 85 -2.60 5.07 15.34
C LEU A 85 -1.39 4.58 14.52
N ARG A 86 -0.59 5.48 13.95
CA ARG A 86 0.67 5.12 13.25
C ARG A 86 1.86 5.02 14.19
N ASN A 87 1.77 5.62 15.38
CA ASN A 87 2.81 5.59 16.40
C ASN A 87 4.20 6.04 15.89
N VAL A 88 4.24 7.06 15.03
CA VAL A 88 5.49 7.64 14.53
C VAL A 88 6.19 8.35 15.70
N PRO A 89 7.46 8.01 16.03
CA PRO A 89 8.15 8.67 17.12
C PRO A 89 8.31 10.17 16.87
N TYR A 90 7.93 10.98 17.86
CA TYR A 90 8.06 12.44 17.78
C TYR A 90 9.51 12.87 17.53
N SER A 91 10.48 12.16 18.13
CA SER A 91 11.90 12.37 17.90
C SER A 91 12.29 12.21 16.44
N ASP A 92 11.71 11.25 15.73
CA ASP A 92 12.05 10.99 14.33
C ASP A 92 11.56 12.13 13.45
N ILE A 93 10.37 12.68 13.73
CA ILE A 93 9.83 13.85 13.02
C ILE A 93 10.75 15.06 13.22
N VAL A 94 11.15 15.35 14.46
CA VAL A 94 12.04 16.49 14.79
C VAL A 94 13.43 16.30 14.19
N ASN A 95 14.01 15.11 14.31
CA ASN A 95 15.31 14.77 13.75
C ASN A 95 15.31 14.86 12.23
N THR A 96 14.24 14.40 11.58
CA THR A 96 14.05 14.52 10.13
C THR A 96 14.06 15.98 9.71
N ALA A 97 13.28 16.82 10.39
CA ALA A 97 13.22 18.25 10.10
C ALA A 97 14.60 18.91 10.27
N GLY A 98 15.28 18.62 11.37
CA GLY A 98 16.63 19.11 11.63
C GLY A 98 17.62 18.71 10.54
N SER A 99 17.65 17.43 10.17
CA SER A 99 18.53 16.92 9.12
C SER A 99 18.22 17.52 7.75
N ILE A 100 16.95 17.72 7.39
CA ILE A 100 16.60 18.39 6.12
C ILE A 100 17.12 19.83 6.12
N TYR A 101 16.95 20.56 7.24
CA TYR A 101 17.45 21.92 7.37
C TYR A 101 18.97 21.96 7.21
N ASP A 102 19.69 21.08 7.92
CA ASP A 102 21.15 21.03 7.96
C ASP A 102 21.77 20.54 6.62
N LEU A 103 21.02 19.78 5.81
CA LEU A 103 21.44 19.31 4.48
C LEU A 103 21.14 20.29 3.34
N SER A 104 20.28 21.28 3.58
CA SER A 104 19.84 22.24 2.57
C SER A 104 20.46 23.62 2.82
N THR A 105 20.47 24.48 1.80
CA THR A 105 20.97 25.85 1.90
C THR A 105 19.90 26.84 1.44
N GLY A 106 20.09 28.13 1.73
CA GLY A 106 19.18 29.19 1.27
C GLY A 106 17.91 29.35 2.11
N TRP A 107 17.90 28.87 3.35
CA TRP A 107 16.78 29.08 4.27
C TRP A 107 16.60 30.57 4.62
N SER A 108 15.36 31.05 4.49
CA SER A 108 14.95 32.38 4.95
C SER A 108 14.44 32.40 6.40
N MET A 109 14.32 31.23 7.03
CA MET A 109 13.79 31.03 8.38
C MET A 109 14.83 30.34 9.26
N THR A 110 14.71 30.46 10.58
CA THR A 110 15.59 29.76 11.51
C THR A 110 15.29 28.27 11.58
N ARG A 111 16.23 27.49 12.10
CA ARG A 111 16.07 26.05 12.30
C ARG A 111 14.84 25.71 13.15
N ASP A 112 14.62 26.44 14.25
CA ASP A 112 13.49 26.20 15.15
C ASP A 112 12.15 26.53 14.49
N GLN A 113 12.11 27.58 13.67
CA GLN A 113 10.93 27.91 12.86
C GLN A 113 10.63 26.80 11.84
N TYR A 114 11.67 26.30 11.16
CA TYR A 114 11.52 25.22 10.19
C TYR A 114 11.05 23.91 10.85
N VAL A 115 11.67 23.52 11.96
CA VAL A 115 11.28 22.32 12.73
C VAL A 115 9.83 22.45 13.21
N SER A 116 9.45 23.60 13.76
CA SER A 116 8.07 23.82 14.22
C SER A 116 7.06 23.73 13.07
N ALA A 117 7.40 24.30 11.91
CA ALA A 117 6.57 24.20 10.70
C ALA A 117 6.46 22.76 10.19
N PHE A 118 7.56 22.01 10.21
CA PHE A 118 7.59 20.60 9.80
C PHE A 118 6.71 19.72 10.72
N VAL A 119 6.83 19.90 12.04
CA VAL A 119 6.02 19.18 13.03
C VAL A 119 4.54 19.48 12.83
N LYS A 120 4.17 20.75 12.60
CA LYS A 120 2.77 21.11 12.28
C LYS A 120 2.30 20.41 11.01
N ARG A 121 3.08 20.49 9.92
CA ARG A 121 2.76 19.84 8.64
C ARG A 121 2.60 18.31 8.77
N SER A 122 3.31 17.67 9.70
CA SER A 122 3.17 16.22 9.92
C SER A 122 1.75 15.79 10.34
N THR A 123 0.92 16.73 10.83
CA THR A 123 -0.48 16.49 11.21
C THR A 123 -1.48 16.81 10.09
N GLU A 124 -1.01 17.31 8.95
CA GLU A 124 -1.84 17.71 7.82
C GLU A 124 -2.02 16.56 6.81
N LEU A 125 -3.08 16.64 6.00
CA LEU A 125 -3.38 15.67 4.94
C LEU A 125 -2.37 15.79 3.81
N THR A 126 -1.78 14.65 3.44
CA THR A 126 -0.90 14.53 2.27
C THR A 126 -1.60 13.69 1.22
N TYR A 127 -1.83 14.25 0.03
CA TYR A 127 -2.36 13.51 -1.11
C TYR A 127 -1.36 12.45 -1.59
N VAL A 128 -1.86 11.23 -1.81
CA VAL A 128 -1.03 10.09 -2.21
C VAL A 128 -1.49 9.40 -3.49
N GLY A 129 -2.54 9.86 -4.18
CA GLY A 129 -3.04 9.19 -5.38
C GLY A 129 -4.42 8.57 -5.18
N GLY A 130 -4.68 7.44 -5.85
CA GLY A 130 -5.97 6.75 -5.90
C GLY A 130 -5.86 5.27 -5.56
N TYR A 131 -6.77 4.45 -6.10
CA TYR A 131 -6.73 3.00 -5.95
C TYR A 131 -5.79 2.32 -6.95
N ASP A 132 -5.44 2.98 -8.05
CA ASP A 132 -4.61 2.46 -9.14
C ASP A 132 -3.12 2.81 -9.00
N VAL A 133 -2.81 3.85 -8.23
CA VAL A 133 -1.44 4.27 -7.92
C VAL A 133 -1.37 4.99 -6.58
N GLN A 134 -0.31 4.73 -5.82
CA GLN A 134 0.08 5.55 -4.68
C GLN A 134 1.49 6.12 -4.82
N ILE A 135 1.64 7.40 -4.47
CA ILE A 135 2.93 8.07 -4.30
C ILE A 135 3.07 8.44 -2.83
N LEU A 136 4.15 8.01 -2.19
CA LEU A 136 4.54 8.41 -0.84
C LEU A 136 5.60 9.51 -0.96
N PRO A 137 5.23 10.80 -0.88
CA PRO A 137 6.16 11.91 -1.02
C PRO A 137 6.91 12.19 0.30
N SER A 138 7.86 13.13 0.25
CA SER A 138 8.68 13.52 1.41
C SER A 138 7.92 13.93 2.69
N PRO A 139 6.68 14.48 2.67
CA PRO A 139 5.90 14.68 3.90
C PRO A 139 5.53 13.39 4.64
N LEU A 140 5.58 12.22 3.98
CA LEU A 140 5.30 10.92 4.57
C LEU A 140 6.58 10.12 4.88
N ARG A 141 7.70 10.83 5.07
CA ARG A 141 9.02 10.24 5.31
C ARG A 141 9.62 10.75 6.60
N THR A 142 10.22 9.84 7.36
CA THR A 142 11.13 10.16 8.47
C THR A 142 12.53 9.60 8.24
N PHE A 143 13.50 10.14 8.95
CA PHE A 143 14.88 9.67 9.02
C PHE A 143 15.10 9.00 10.37
N ILE A 144 15.41 7.71 10.33
CA ILE A 144 15.40 6.84 11.50
C ILE A 144 16.80 6.32 11.88
N ASN A 145 17.86 6.80 11.22
CA ASN A 145 19.22 6.39 11.56
C ASN A 145 19.80 7.24 12.71
N THR A 146 20.89 6.77 13.30
CA THR A 146 21.70 7.56 14.23
C THR A 146 22.36 8.78 13.56
N PHE A 147 22.78 9.75 14.35
CA PHE A 147 23.69 10.83 13.93
C PHE A 147 25.17 10.45 14.12
N GLU A 148 25.44 9.36 14.84
CA GLU A 148 26.77 8.88 15.16
C GLU A 148 27.53 8.42 13.92
N ARG A 149 28.82 8.76 13.87
CA ARG A 149 29.72 8.34 12.82
C ARG A 149 31.18 8.36 13.29
N PRO A 150 32.08 7.64 12.61
CA PRO A 150 33.51 7.79 12.83
C PRO A 150 33.97 9.24 12.62
N ALA A 151 34.90 9.72 13.45
CA ALA A 151 35.39 11.11 13.37
C ALA A 151 36.03 11.46 12.02
N ASN A 152 36.59 10.47 11.31
CA ASN A 152 37.18 10.61 9.98
C ASN A 152 36.18 10.46 8.83
N ALA A 153 34.87 10.32 9.11
CA ALA A 153 33.86 10.16 8.07
C ALA A 153 33.55 11.50 7.38
N ASN A 154 33.57 11.50 6.04
CA ASN A 154 33.21 12.66 5.21
C ASN A 154 31.72 13.02 5.26
N ALA A 155 30.84 12.09 5.63
CA ALA A 155 29.41 12.36 5.74
C ALA A 155 29.12 13.23 6.96
N THR A 156 28.23 14.22 6.87
CA THR A 156 27.77 15.03 8.01
C THR A 156 26.86 14.19 8.93
N PRO A 157 26.63 14.57 10.21
CA PRO A 157 25.73 13.81 11.07
C PRO A 157 24.31 13.76 10.50
N ALA A 158 23.84 14.88 9.94
CA ALA A 158 22.56 14.97 9.25
C ALA A 158 22.47 14.00 8.06
N ARG A 159 23.55 13.86 7.27
CA ARG A 159 23.59 12.90 6.16
C ARG A 159 23.54 11.44 6.64
N VAL A 160 24.14 11.15 7.79
CA VAL A 160 24.08 9.81 8.39
C VAL A 160 22.68 9.50 8.89
N ASN A 161 22.05 10.43 9.64
CA ASN A 161 20.66 10.28 10.06
C ASN A 161 19.73 10.07 8.84
N ALA A 162 19.90 10.91 7.82
CA ALA A 162 19.11 10.86 6.60
C ALA A 162 19.35 9.63 5.73
N SER A 163 20.39 8.81 5.96
CA SER A 163 20.73 7.68 5.10
C SER A 163 19.79 6.47 5.21
N VAL A 164 19.01 6.38 6.29
CA VAL A 164 17.92 5.41 6.44
C VAL A 164 16.62 6.18 6.55
N GLN A 165 15.76 6.00 5.54
CA GLN A 165 14.47 6.65 5.50
C GLN A 165 13.36 5.64 5.75
N GLN A 166 12.36 6.01 6.54
CA GLN A 166 11.13 5.26 6.72
C GLN A 166 9.99 6.02 6.06
N TRP A 167 9.24 5.34 5.19
CA TRP A 167 8.11 5.89 4.45
C TRP A 167 6.82 5.25 4.95
N TYR A 168 5.78 6.06 5.12
CA TYR A 168 4.53 5.62 5.72
C TYR A 168 3.41 5.61 4.67
N GLY A 169 2.82 4.43 4.45
CA GLY A 169 1.73 4.22 3.50
C GLY A 169 0.43 3.78 4.16
N GLU A 170 -0.64 3.85 3.39
CA GLU A 170 -1.96 3.32 3.76
C GLU A 170 -2.79 3.03 2.52
N TYR A 171 -3.22 1.78 2.41
CA TYR A 171 -3.97 1.29 1.27
C TYR A 171 -5.24 0.60 1.73
N SER A 172 -6.31 0.78 0.98
CA SER A 172 -7.51 -0.06 1.10
C SER A 172 -8.18 -0.15 -0.25
N LEU A 173 -8.95 -1.22 -0.44
CA LEU A 173 -9.98 -1.25 -1.47
C LEU A 173 -11.23 -0.50 -0.99
N PRO A 174 -12.11 -0.03 -1.89
CA PRO A 174 -13.44 0.43 -1.53
C PRO A 174 -14.18 -0.57 -0.63
N ALA A 175 -15.14 -0.11 0.17
CA ALA A 175 -15.91 -0.99 1.03
C ALA A 175 -16.80 -1.97 0.26
N SER A 176 -17.21 -1.62 -0.97
CA SER A 176 -17.92 -2.52 -1.87
C SER A 176 -17.18 -2.55 -3.20
N VAL A 177 -16.73 -3.74 -3.58
CA VAL A 177 -15.97 -3.95 -4.82
C VAL A 177 -16.63 -5.06 -5.61
N TYR A 178 -16.69 -4.86 -6.92
CA TYR A 178 -17.16 -5.82 -7.90
C TYR A 178 -15.96 -6.32 -8.69
N VAL A 179 -15.69 -7.61 -8.59
CA VAL A 179 -14.52 -8.25 -9.19
C VAL A 179 -14.92 -8.94 -10.49
N VAL A 180 -14.19 -8.72 -11.57
CA VAL A 180 -14.38 -9.45 -12.83
C VAL A 180 -13.04 -9.87 -13.41
N THR A 181 -13.03 -10.88 -14.26
CA THR A 181 -11.80 -11.26 -14.98
C THR A 181 -11.26 -10.09 -15.78
N LYS A 182 -9.94 -9.89 -15.76
CA LYS A 182 -9.28 -8.74 -16.38
C LYS A 182 -9.63 -8.65 -17.87
N GLY A 183 -9.96 -7.44 -18.32
CA GLY A 183 -10.38 -7.16 -19.69
C GLY A 183 -11.88 -7.34 -19.94
N THR A 184 -12.66 -7.72 -18.93
CA THR A 184 -14.12 -7.77 -19.04
C THR A 184 -14.70 -6.37 -19.20
N ASP A 185 -15.43 -6.16 -20.30
CA ASP A 185 -16.21 -4.96 -20.56
C ASP A 185 -17.61 -5.07 -19.94
N LEU A 186 -17.79 -4.45 -18.77
CA LEU A 186 -19.08 -4.42 -18.08
C LEU A 186 -20.17 -3.66 -18.84
N ALA A 187 -19.81 -2.66 -19.64
CA ALA A 187 -20.79 -1.91 -20.43
C ALA A 187 -21.37 -2.78 -21.54
N VAL A 188 -20.53 -3.56 -22.23
CA VAL A 188 -20.99 -4.55 -23.23
C VAL A 188 -21.81 -5.65 -22.57
N TYR A 189 -21.38 -6.16 -21.41
CA TYR A 189 -22.14 -7.16 -20.66
C TYR A 189 -23.52 -6.64 -20.25
N GLY A 190 -23.60 -5.40 -19.72
CA GLY A 190 -24.83 -4.77 -19.26
C GLY A 190 -25.80 -4.36 -20.37
N ARG A 191 -25.37 -4.29 -21.64
CA ARG A 191 -26.28 -4.16 -22.78
C ARG A 191 -26.93 -5.48 -23.16
N LYS A 192 -26.25 -6.60 -22.94
CA LYS A 192 -26.73 -7.96 -23.28
C LYS A 192 -27.51 -8.61 -22.14
N ASN A 193 -27.19 -8.22 -20.90
CA ASN A 193 -27.75 -8.79 -19.67
C ASN A 193 -28.18 -7.65 -18.76
N ARG A 194 -29.16 -7.87 -17.87
CA ARG A 194 -29.47 -6.91 -16.81
C ARG A 194 -28.32 -6.86 -15.81
N LEU A 195 -27.46 -5.85 -15.91
CA LEU A 195 -26.37 -5.62 -14.96
C LEU A 195 -26.91 -4.98 -13.68
N ASP A 196 -26.65 -5.64 -12.56
CA ASP A 196 -26.92 -5.21 -11.20
C ASP A 196 -25.88 -5.80 -10.25
N ASP A 197 -25.89 -5.39 -8.97
CA ASP A 197 -24.91 -5.81 -7.96
C ASP A 197 -24.88 -7.33 -7.70
N LYS A 198 -25.91 -8.05 -8.16
CA LYS A 198 -26.06 -9.50 -8.00
C LYS A 198 -25.70 -10.27 -9.27
N SER A 199 -25.26 -9.58 -10.32
CA SER A 199 -24.96 -10.19 -11.60
C SER A 199 -23.91 -11.30 -11.47
N PRO A 200 -24.12 -12.44 -12.16
CA PRO A 200 -23.27 -13.63 -12.01
C PRO A 200 -21.87 -13.47 -12.61
N ILE A 201 -21.62 -12.37 -13.33
CA ILE A 201 -20.29 -12.04 -13.85
C ILE A 201 -19.29 -11.69 -12.74
N PHE A 202 -19.79 -11.30 -11.56
CA PHE A 202 -18.93 -10.90 -10.45
C PHE A 202 -18.38 -12.09 -9.70
N LEU A 203 -17.04 -12.14 -9.57
CA LEU A 203 -16.33 -13.11 -8.76
C LEU A 203 -16.51 -12.76 -7.28
N LYS A 204 -17.03 -13.72 -6.53
CA LYS A 204 -17.58 -13.51 -5.18
C LYS A 204 -16.98 -14.49 -4.16
N ASN A 205 -16.91 -15.76 -4.52
CA ASN A 205 -16.46 -16.83 -3.63
C ASN A 205 -14.94 -16.97 -3.67
N GLY A 206 -14.23 -16.03 -3.05
CA GLY A 206 -12.77 -16.03 -3.10
C GLY A 206 -12.15 -14.82 -2.43
N TYR A 207 -10.85 -14.67 -2.67
CA TYR A 207 -10.07 -13.57 -2.15
C TYR A 207 -9.51 -12.71 -3.28
N ILE A 208 -9.57 -11.40 -3.08
CA ILE A 208 -8.87 -10.40 -3.88
C ILE A 208 -7.47 -10.24 -3.29
N THR A 209 -6.47 -10.73 -4.00
CA THR A 209 -5.06 -10.49 -3.68
C THR A 209 -4.66 -9.12 -4.23
N VAL A 210 -4.11 -8.27 -3.36
CA VAL A 210 -3.49 -7.00 -3.76
C VAL A 210 -1.98 -7.21 -3.81
N ASN A 211 -1.42 -7.02 -4.99
CA ASN A 211 0.00 -7.13 -5.25
C ASN A 211 0.59 -5.74 -5.53
N PHE A 212 1.63 -5.34 -4.80
CA PHE A 212 2.29 -4.04 -4.93
C PHE A 212 3.57 -4.13 -5.74
N ASN A 213 3.60 -3.47 -6.89
CA ASN A 213 4.87 -3.08 -7.50
C ASN A 213 5.40 -1.82 -6.80
N ILE A 214 6.53 -1.94 -6.10
CA ILE A 214 7.13 -0.86 -5.30
C ILE A 214 8.39 -0.34 -5.99
N GLU A 215 8.46 0.96 -6.21
CA GLU A 215 9.52 1.63 -6.93
C GLU A 215 9.98 2.89 -6.18
N THR A 216 11.28 3.11 -6.12
CA THR A 216 11.83 4.36 -5.59
C THR A 216 11.97 5.37 -6.72
N ILE A 217 11.56 6.61 -6.46
CA ILE A 217 11.61 7.73 -7.39
C ILE A 217 12.63 8.74 -6.86
N ARG A 218 13.58 9.14 -7.70
CA ARG A 218 14.53 10.21 -7.37
C ARG A 218 14.28 11.45 -8.20
N ASN A 219 14.33 12.60 -7.56
CA ASN A 219 14.19 13.91 -8.22
C ASN A 219 12.95 14.01 -9.14
N ALA A 220 11.84 13.38 -8.74
CA ALA A 220 10.60 13.28 -9.53
C ALA A 220 10.72 12.60 -10.91
N ASP A 221 11.77 11.83 -11.18
CA ASP A 221 11.85 11.02 -12.41
C ASP A 221 10.96 9.77 -12.31
N LEU A 222 9.76 9.88 -12.86
CA LEU A 222 8.78 8.78 -12.91
C LEU A 222 9.04 7.79 -14.07
N ALA A 223 9.86 8.16 -15.04
CA ALA A 223 10.16 7.32 -16.19
C ALA A 223 11.27 6.32 -15.88
N HIS A 224 12.22 6.70 -15.03
CA HIS A 224 13.36 5.86 -14.65
C HIS A 224 13.39 5.64 -13.13
N PRO A 225 12.64 4.66 -12.61
CA PRO A 225 12.67 4.33 -11.19
C PRO A 225 14.09 3.96 -10.76
N TYR A 226 14.52 4.47 -9.60
CA TYR A 226 15.90 4.33 -9.13
C TYR A 226 16.20 2.91 -8.60
N LEU A 227 15.22 2.31 -7.92
CA LEU A 227 15.23 0.93 -7.41
C LEU A 227 13.82 0.37 -7.55
N GLN A 228 13.68 -0.92 -7.82
CA GLN A 228 12.39 -1.62 -7.89
C GLN A 228 12.42 -2.88 -7.03
N TYR A 229 11.31 -3.20 -6.37
CA TYR A 229 11.22 -4.40 -5.53
C TYR A 229 11.08 -5.69 -6.35
N ILE A 230 10.12 -5.74 -7.29
CA ILE A 230 9.77 -6.98 -8.02
C ILE A 230 10.61 -7.17 -9.29
N HIS A 231 10.83 -6.10 -10.07
CA HIS A 231 11.38 -6.20 -11.42
C HIS A 231 12.82 -5.68 -11.54
N GLY A 232 13.52 -5.55 -10.42
CA GLY A 232 14.91 -5.07 -10.42
C GLY A 232 15.91 -6.15 -10.85
N PRO A 233 17.02 -5.79 -11.51
CA PRO A 233 17.99 -6.74 -12.09
C PRO A 233 18.73 -7.61 -11.05
N PHE A 234 18.69 -7.24 -9.76
CA PHE A 234 19.35 -7.95 -8.66
C PHE A 234 18.40 -8.19 -7.46
N ASN A 235 17.08 -8.15 -7.65
CA ASN A 235 16.12 -7.93 -6.55
C ASN A 235 15.16 -9.09 -6.27
N ASN A 236 14.56 -8.96 -5.07
CA ASN A 236 13.67 -9.82 -4.25
C ASN A 236 14.14 -11.25 -3.93
N GLN A 237 15.03 -11.34 -2.94
CA GLN A 237 15.41 -12.61 -2.31
C GLN A 237 14.34 -13.13 -1.32
N TRP A 238 13.14 -12.54 -1.27
CA TRP A 238 12.11 -12.99 -0.34
C TRP A 238 11.81 -14.44 -0.63
N TRP A 239 11.28 -14.82 -1.79
CA TRP A 239 11.01 -16.23 -2.04
C TRP A 239 12.28 -17.08 -2.21
N ASP A 240 13.24 -16.59 -2.99
CA ASP A 240 14.43 -17.38 -3.34
C ASP A 240 15.39 -17.61 -2.15
N MET A 241 15.30 -16.83 -1.07
CA MET A 241 16.17 -16.98 0.11
C MET A 241 15.44 -17.06 1.46
N GLU A 242 14.42 -16.24 1.72
CA GLU A 242 13.80 -16.07 3.05
C GLU A 242 12.39 -16.69 3.18
N GLY A 243 11.77 -17.04 2.06
CA GLY A 243 10.40 -17.51 1.92
C GLY A 243 10.31 -18.96 2.37
N TYR A 244 9.88 -19.15 3.60
CA TYR A 244 9.54 -20.46 4.14
C TYR A 244 8.02 -20.55 4.22
N ASP A 245 7.42 -21.47 3.45
CA ASP A 245 6.07 -21.95 3.74
C ASP A 245 6.14 -22.88 4.96
N SER A 246 5.42 -22.51 6.02
CA SER A 246 5.33 -23.23 7.29
C SER A 246 4.39 -24.45 7.24
N THR A 247 3.68 -24.66 6.13
CA THR A 247 2.65 -25.69 5.98
C THR A 247 3.20 -27.00 5.41
N GLY A 248 4.16 -26.95 4.48
CA GLY A 248 4.69 -28.13 3.79
C GLY A 248 6.22 -28.30 3.85
N GLY A 249 6.95 -27.32 4.41
CA GLY A 249 8.41 -27.33 4.43
C GLY A 249 9.04 -27.27 3.03
N ARG A 250 8.27 -26.80 2.05
CA ARG A 250 8.65 -26.68 0.63
C ARG A 250 8.61 -25.21 0.21
N ARG A 251 9.36 -24.88 -0.82
CA ARG A 251 9.28 -23.59 -1.49
C ARG A 251 8.48 -23.76 -2.78
N ASP A 252 7.16 -23.86 -2.67
CA ASP A 252 6.22 -24.05 -3.80
C ASP A 252 5.27 -22.88 -4.09
N HIS A 253 5.45 -21.72 -3.44
CA HIS A 253 4.58 -20.53 -3.53
C HIS A 253 3.14 -20.81 -3.11
N LEU A 254 2.91 -21.86 -2.30
CA LEU A 254 1.59 -22.21 -1.81
C LEU A 254 1.50 -22.00 -0.32
N ILE A 255 0.39 -21.43 0.12
CA ILE A 255 0.00 -21.38 1.53
C ILE A 255 -1.35 -22.06 1.68
N THR A 256 -1.56 -22.77 2.79
CA THR A 256 -2.86 -23.37 3.13
C THR A 256 -3.44 -22.67 4.33
N ASP A 257 -4.67 -22.16 4.23
CA ASP A 257 -5.34 -21.54 5.38
C ASP A 257 -5.88 -22.59 6.37
N PRO A 258 -6.38 -22.16 7.54
CA PRO A 258 -6.97 -23.08 8.53
C PRO A 258 -8.23 -23.84 8.05
N TYR A 259 -8.78 -23.51 6.89
CA TYR A 259 -9.94 -24.18 6.28
C TYR A 259 -9.53 -25.17 5.18
N GLY A 260 -8.23 -25.32 4.92
CA GLY A 260 -7.70 -26.23 3.91
C GLY A 260 -7.68 -25.64 2.49
N VAL A 261 -7.96 -24.34 2.35
CA VAL A 261 -7.90 -23.67 1.05
C VAL A 261 -6.45 -23.31 0.74
N GLN A 262 -6.02 -23.63 -0.48
CA GLN A 262 -4.67 -23.31 -0.94
C GLN A 262 -4.66 -22.05 -1.80
N PHE A 263 -3.64 -21.21 -1.62
CA PHE A 263 -3.43 -19.99 -2.39
C PHE A 263 -2.03 -19.93 -2.94
N LYS A 264 -1.89 -19.42 -4.15
CA LYS A 264 -0.61 -19.00 -4.73
C LYS A 264 -0.24 -17.63 -4.20
N ILE A 265 1.02 -17.49 -3.79
CA ILE A 265 1.62 -16.24 -3.37
C ILE A 265 2.76 -15.84 -4.29
N GLU A 266 2.78 -14.57 -4.68
CA GLU A 266 3.86 -13.97 -5.46
C GLU A 266 4.49 -12.82 -4.68
N ASP A 267 5.73 -12.48 -5.02
CA ASP A 267 6.38 -11.32 -4.43
C ASP A 267 5.57 -10.05 -4.71
N GLY A 268 5.41 -9.24 -3.66
CA GLY A 268 4.57 -8.05 -3.69
C GLY A 268 3.13 -8.30 -3.24
N ASP A 269 2.69 -9.54 -3.03
CA ASP A 269 1.38 -9.79 -2.39
C ASP A 269 1.41 -9.26 -0.94
N VAL A 270 0.57 -8.27 -0.64
CA VAL A 270 0.59 -7.56 0.66
C VAL A 270 -0.67 -7.80 1.51
N ILE A 271 -1.80 -8.12 0.90
CA ILE A 271 -3.06 -8.37 1.61
C ILE A 271 -4.05 -9.17 0.76
N PHE A 272 -4.86 -9.99 1.43
CA PHE A 272 -5.96 -10.74 0.85
C PHE A 272 -7.29 -10.19 1.39
N TYR A 273 -8.11 -9.64 0.51
CA TYR A 273 -9.46 -9.19 0.86
C TYR A 273 -10.49 -10.27 0.54
N ASP A 274 -11.42 -10.55 1.45
CA ASP A 274 -12.56 -11.42 1.16
C ASP A 274 -13.52 -10.72 0.17
N ALA A 275 -13.72 -11.32 -1.00
CA ALA A 275 -14.51 -10.73 -2.08
C ALA A 275 -16.02 -10.71 -1.79
N ASN A 276 -16.47 -11.47 -0.78
CA ASN A 276 -17.86 -11.55 -0.35
C ASN A 276 -18.16 -10.76 0.92
N ARG A 277 -17.15 -10.15 1.56
CA ARG A 277 -17.32 -9.42 2.82
C ARG A 277 -16.90 -7.97 2.71
N SER A 278 -17.67 -7.13 3.39
CA SER A 278 -17.49 -5.68 3.41
C SER A 278 -17.34 -5.17 4.84
N SER A 279 -16.58 -4.08 5.03
CA SER A 279 -16.59 -3.32 6.27
C SER A 279 -17.99 -2.78 6.60
N TYR A 280 -18.89 -2.62 5.62
CA TYR A 280 -20.28 -2.26 5.87
C TYR A 280 -21.04 -3.31 6.68
N ASP A 281 -20.65 -4.59 6.59
CA ASP A 281 -21.29 -5.68 7.36
C ASP A 281 -21.06 -5.53 8.87
N ASP A 282 -20.02 -4.78 9.27
CA ASP A 282 -19.69 -4.54 10.68
C ASP A 282 -20.43 -3.33 11.27
N TYR A 283 -21.06 -2.52 10.44
CA TYR A 283 -21.84 -1.37 10.88
C TYR A 283 -23.32 -1.77 11.03
N ALA A 284 -23.70 -2.19 12.24
CA ALA A 284 -25.10 -2.31 12.61
C ALA A 284 -25.56 -0.99 13.26
N PRO A 285 -26.51 -0.23 12.69
CA PRO A 285 -27.12 0.89 13.40
C PRO A 285 -27.89 0.32 14.59
N LYS A 286 -27.30 0.37 15.79
CA LYS A 286 -28.04 0.23 17.04
C LYS A 286 -28.78 1.54 17.31
N GLY A 287 -29.82 1.80 16.53
CA GLY A 287 -30.82 2.82 16.85
C GLY A 287 -31.90 2.17 17.71
N THR A 288 -32.00 2.58 18.98
CA THR A 288 -33.28 2.49 19.70
C THR A 288 -34.21 3.57 19.12
N HIS A 289 -35.46 3.17 18.88
CA HIS A 289 -36.59 4.00 18.44
C HIS A 289 -36.68 5.38 19.10
#